data_AF-A0A246G9M8-F1
#
_entry.id   AF-A0A246G9M8-F1
#
_cell.length_a   1.000
_cell.length_b   1.000
_cell.length_c   1.000
_cell.angle_alpha   90.00
_cell.angle_beta   90.00
_cell.angle_gamma   90.00
#
_symmetry.space_group_name_H-M   'P 1'
#
loop_
_entity.id
_entity.type
_entity.pdbx_description
1 polymer ?
#
loop_
_entity_poly.entity_id
_entity_poly.type
_entity_poly.pdbx_seq_one_letter_code
_entity_poly.pdbx_strand_id
1 'polypeptide(L)'
;MPFILEGWQNSIDLSKVDKQNLFKEVLFCYRQIHILLKEHNASKFLEISKDKMKLQEQAFYFNEDRKNDFLNSALNLFNQKLEVEPLIESELKLEIMGYGKLVRLIKKDGSQPLQFKSPNTKEQSNIELDLIFHTNIKTILIFAPILTYNYEKKSF
;
A
#
# COMPACT_ATOMS: atom_id res chain seq x y z
N MET A 1 6.00 24.55 -17.12
CA MET A 1 7.00 23.47 -17.25
C MET A 1 6.26 22.15 -17.02
N PRO A 2 6.25 21.16 -17.93
CA PRO A 2 5.67 19.89 -17.55
C PRO A 2 6.67 18.76 -17.76
N PHE A 3 7.19 18.26 -16.65
CA PHE A 3 7.64 16.88 -16.55
C PHE A 3 6.45 16.00 -16.97
N ILE A 4 6.63 15.12 -17.96
CA ILE A 4 5.61 14.11 -18.27
C ILE A 4 5.67 13.07 -17.15
N LEU A 5 4.79 13.21 -16.16
CA LEU A 5 4.56 12.15 -15.18
C LEU A 5 3.82 11.03 -15.90
N GLU A 6 4.52 9.93 -16.22
CA GLU A 6 3.88 8.68 -16.66
C GLU A 6 3.10 8.06 -15.50
N GLY A 7 1.95 8.65 -15.19
CA GLY A 7 1.03 8.17 -14.17
C GLY A 7 0.00 7.19 -14.74
N TRP A 8 -0.91 6.77 -13.88
CA TRP A 8 -2.03 5.87 -14.21
C TRP A 8 -2.92 6.36 -15.38
N GLN A 9 -2.84 7.64 -15.77
CA GLN A 9 -3.58 8.18 -16.90
C GLN A 9 -3.25 7.49 -18.22
N ASN A 10 -2.06 6.90 -18.37
CA ASN A 10 -1.67 6.13 -19.55
C ASN A 10 -1.93 4.63 -19.43
N SER A 11 -2.56 4.18 -18.34
CA SER A 11 -2.93 2.78 -18.16
C SER A 11 -4.07 2.36 -19.09
N ILE A 12 -4.09 1.06 -19.41
CA ILE A 12 -5.20 0.46 -20.14
C ILE A 12 -6.49 0.51 -19.32
N ASP A 13 -7.60 0.30 -20.02
CA ASP A 13 -8.91 0.17 -19.42
C ASP A 13 -9.12 -1.25 -18.86
N LEU A 14 -8.91 -1.39 -17.56
CA LEU A 14 -9.07 -2.62 -16.77
C LEU A 14 -10.52 -3.08 -16.71
N SER A 15 -11.52 -2.22 -16.99
CA SER A 15 -12.93 -2.68 -17.04
C SER A 15 -13.21 -3.56 -18.24
N LYS A 16 -12.28 -3.61 -19.22
CA LYS A 16 -12.36 -4.48 -20.39
C LYS A 16 -11.59 -5.80 -20.22
N VAL A 17 -10.87 -5.97 -19.12
CA VAL A 17 -10.14 -7.20 -18.79
C VAL A 17 -11.10 -8.20 -18.14
N ASP A 18 -10.90 -9.50 -18.38
CA ASP A 18 -11.65 -10.53 -17.69
C ASP A 18 -11.50 -10.39 -16.16
N LYS A 19 -12.64 -10.28 -15.47
CA LYS A 19 -12.68 -9.95 -14.04
C LYS A 19 -12.04 -11.05 -13.17
N GLN A 20 -12.17 -12.31 -13.56
CA GLN A 20 -11.61 -13.43 -12.77
C GLN A 20 -10.09 -13.46 -12.90
N ASN A 21 -9.57 -13.27 -14.11
CA ASN A 21 -8.14 -13.17 -14.36
C ASN A 21 -7.54 -11.95 -13.67
N LEU A 22 -8.18 -10.78 -13.79
CA LEU A 22 -7.74 -9.57 -13.11
C LEU A 22 -7.72 -9.73 -11.58
N PHE A 23 -8.73 -10.38 -11.01
CA PHE A 23 -8.74 -10.68 -9.58
C PHE A 23 -7.57 -11.58 -9.16
N LYS A 24 -7.29 -12.65 -9.92
CA LYS A 24 -6.16 -13.57 -9.63
C LYS A 24 -4.82 -12.85 -9.69
N GLU A 25 -4.61 -12.00 -10.69
CA GLU A 25 -3.38 -11.21 -10.85
C GLU A 25 -3.18 -10.23 -9.69
N VAL A 26 -4.22 -9.46 -9.34
CA VAL A 26 -4.14 -8.52 -8.21
C VAL A 26 -3.94 -9.28 -6.91
N LEU A 27 -4.66 -10.39 -6.69
CA LEU A 27 -4.49 -11.23 -5.50
C LEU A 27 -3.07 -11.79 -5.38
N PHE A 28 -2.46 -12.17 -6.50
CA PHE A 28 -1.05 -12.60 -6.51
C PHE A 28 -0.14 -11.49 -5.98
N CYS A 29 -0.30 -10.24 -6.43
CA CYS A 29 0.45 -9.10 -5.90
C CYS A 29 0.23 -8.90 -4.38
N TYR A 30 -1.02 -8.96 -3.91
CA TYR A 30 -1.33 -8.88 -2.48
C TYR A 30 -0.66 -9.99 -1.67
N ARG A 31 -0.62 -11.23 -2.18
CA ARG A 31 0.08 -12.36 -1.53
C ARG A 31 1.58 -12.11 -1.42
N GLN A 32 2.21 -11.59 -2.48
CA GLN A 32 3.64 -11.25 -2.42
C GLN A 32 3.93 -10.22 -1.34
N ILE A 33 3.13 -9.15 -1.29
CA ILE A 33 3.30 -8.11 -0.26
C ILE A 33 3.01 -8.67 1.13
N HIS A 34 1.96 -9.49 1.29
CA HIS A 34 1.62 -10.14 2.55
C HIS A 34 2.78 -10.97 3.11
N ILE A 35 3.50 -11.70 2.25
CA ILE A 35 4.73 -12.43 2.64
C ILE A 35 5.78 -11.45 3.16
N LEU A 36 6.05 -10.34 2.46
CA LEU A 36 7.02 -9.34 2.91
C LEU A 36 6.66 -8.74 4.27
N LEU A 37 5.36 -8.50 4.52
CA LEU A 37 4.88 -8.02 5.81
C LEU A 37 5.13 -9.05 6.92
N LYS A 38 4.81 -10.33 6.66
CA LYS A 38 5.01 -11.43 7.63
C LYS A 38 6.47 -11.71 7.93
N GLU A 39 7.35 -11.54 6.95
CA GLU A 39 8.80 -11.65 7.10
C GLU A 39 9.42 -10.41 7.76
N HIS A 40 8.64 -9.35 7.97
CA HIS A 40 9.12 -8.04 8.39
C HIS A 40 10.29 -7.53 7.52
N ASN A 41 10.22 -7.77 6.21
CA ASN A 41 11.26 -7.39 5.26
C ASN A 41 11.11 -5.93 4.80
N ALA A 42 11.49 -4.99 5.68
CA ALA A 42 11.42 -3.55 5.41
C ALA A 42 12.19 -3.14 4.16
N SER A 43 13.37 -3.73 3.94
CA SER A 43 14.22 -3.42 2.78
C SER A 43 13.51 -3.74 1.47
N LYS A 44 12.91 -4.93 1.37
CA LYS A 44 12.19 -5.33 0.16
C LYS A 44 10.89 -4.53 -0.03
N PHE A 45 10.19 -4.22 1.05
CA PHE A 45 9.02 -3.34 1.01
C PHE A 45 9.35 -1.93 0.49
N LEU A 46 10.47 -1.35 0.96
CA LEU A 46 10.95 -0.06 0.48
C LEU A 46 11.37 -0.14 -0.99
N GLU A 47 12.02 -1.23 -1.41
CA GLU A 47 12.42 -1.45 -2.81
C GLU A 47 11.21 -1.41 -3.76
N ILE A 48 10.13 -2.15 -3.45
CA ILE A 48 8.92 -2.17 -4.27
C ILE A 48 8.11 -0.86 -4.19
N SER A 49 8.40 0.00 -3.21
CA SER A 49 7.75 1.31 -3.03
C SER A 49 8.45 2.43 -3.79
N LYS A 50 9.65 2.21 -4.35
CA LYS A 50 10.51 3.26 -4.92
C LYS A 50 9.84 4.08 -6.03
N ASP A 51 9.17 3.41 -6.97
CA ASP A 51 8.54 4.11 -8.10
C ASP A 51 7.41 5.03 -7.64
N LYS A 52 6.62 4.58 -6.66
CA LYS A 52 5.60 5.41 -6.00
C LYS A 52 6.24 6.59 -5.27
N MET A 53 7.31 6.36 -4.50
CA MET A 53 8.02 7.44 -3.80
C MET A 53 8.50 8.50 -4.78
N LYS A 54 9.12 8.10 -5.89
CA LYS A 54 9.58 9.02 -6.94
C LYS A 54 8.44 9.85 -7.53
N LEU A 55 7.29 9.22 -7.81
CA LEU A 55 6.10 9.93 -8.28
C LEU A 55 5.57 10.93 -7.25
N GLN A 56 5.54 10.56 -5.96
CA GLN A 56 5.13 11.46 -4.88
C GLN A 56 6.12 12.61 -4.69
N GLU A 57 7.42 12.35 -4.75
CA GLU A 57 8.47 13.37 -4.68
C GLU A 57 8.28 14.43 -5.77
N GLN A 58 8.04 14.00 -7.01
CA GLN A 58 7.80 14.89 -8.14
C GLN A 58 6.45 15.63 -8.04
N ALA A 59 5.38 14.95 -7.64
CA ALA A 59 4.04 15.54 -7.59
C ALA A 59 3.84 16.51 -6.42
N PHE A 60 4.40 16.19 -5.25
CA PHE A 60 4.21 16.96 -4.01
C PHE A 60 5.41 17.81 -3.62
N TYR A 61 6.43 17.89 -4.49
CA TYR A 61 7.68 18.62 -4.26
C TYR A 61 8.28 18.28 -2.88
N PHE A 62 8.47 16.99 -2.60
CA PHE A 62 9.06 16.59 -1.33
C PHE A 62 10.49 17.12 -1.23
N ASN A 63 10.81 17.69 -0.07
CA ASN A 63 12.19 17.94 0.34
C ASN A 63 12.80 16.65 0.92
N GLU A 64 14.12 16.64 1.10
CA GLU A 64 14.84 15.47 1.65
C GLU A 64 14.33 15.07 3.05
N ASP A 65 13.83 16.02 3.86
CA ASP A 65 13.25 15.73 5.18
C ASP A 65 12.04 14.79 5.08
N ARG A 66 11.07 15.09 4.22
CA ARG A 66 9.88 14.23 4.04
C ARG A 66 10.22 12.85 3.51
N LYS A 67 11.25 12.76 2.68
CA LYS A 67 11.75 11.47 2.17
C LYS A 67 12.34 10.64 3.31
N ASN A 68 13.15 11.26 4.16
CA ASN A 68 13.70 10.60 5.35
C ASN A 68 12.61 10.20 6.33
N ASP A 69 11.59 11.03 6.55
CA ASP A 69 10.45 10.71 7.41
C ASP A 69 9.69 9.46 6.92
N PHE A 70 9.46 9.35 5.61
CA PHE A 70 8.84 8.15 5.03
C PHE A 70 9.70 6.89 5.27
N LEU A 71 11.00 6.97 4.98
CA LEU A 71 11.93 5.85 5.17
C LEU A 71 11.99 5.41 6.63
N ASN A 72 12.12 6.38 7.55
CA ASN A 72 12.16 6.13 8.99
C ASN A 72 10.85 5.55 9.50
N SER A 73 9.71 6.05 9.03
CA SER A 73 8.38 5.54 9.41
C SER A 73 8.20 4.08 8.98
N ALA A 74 8.61 3.74 7.75
CA ALA A 74 8.56 2.36 7.26
C ALA A 74 9.48 1.44 8.09
N LEU A 75 10.73 1.85 8.34
CA LEU A 75 11.65 1.08 9.18
C LEU A 75 11.11 0.88 10.60
N ASN A 76 10.57 1.93 11.22
CA ASN A 76 9.99 1.88 12.55
C ASN A 76 8.78 0.93 12.62
N LEU A 77 7.90 0.96 11.61
CA LEU A 77 6.74 0.06 11.54
C LEU A 77 7.19 -1.41 11.51
N PHE A 78 8.13 -1.74 10.62
CA PHE A 78 8.61 -3.11 10.47
C PHE A 78 9.43 -3.59 11.67
N ASN A 79 10.18 -2.71 12.34
CA ASN A 79 10.93 -3.03 13.56
C ASN A 79 10.05 -3.42 14.75
N GLN A 80 8.78 -2.98 14.77
CA GLN A 80 7.82 -3.39 15.80
C GLN A 80 7.41 -4.86 15.69
N LYS A 81 7.66 -5.51 14.54
CA LYS A 81 7.32 -6.92 14.29
C LYS A 81 5.87 -7.26 14.67
N LEU A 82 4.96 -6.35 14.35
CA LEU A 82 3.54 -6.52 14.62
C LEU A 82 2.97 -7.72 13.86
N GLU A 83 2.06 -8.46 14.47
CA GLU A 83 1.41 -9.57 13.78
C GLU A 83 0.64 -9.06 12.54
N VAL A 84 0.69 -9.80 11.44
CA VAL A 84 -0.04 -9.45 10.21
C VAL A 84 -1.36 -10.21 10.18
N GLU A 85 -2.46 -9.51 9.90
CA GLU A 85 -3.76 -10.13 9.68
C GLU A 85 -3.71 -11.17 8.54
N PRO A 86 -4.45 -12.29 8.64
CA PRO A 86 -4.51 -13.26 7.56
C PRO A 86 -5.18 -12.64 6.31
N LEU A 87 -4.62 -12.96 5.13
CA LEU A 87 -5.21 -12.59 3.84
C LEU A 87 -6.18 -13.70 3.39
N ILE A 88 -7.48 -13.50 3.60
CA ILE A 88 -8.52 -14.48 3.31
C ILE A 88 -9.22 -14.14 1.99
N GLU A 89 -8.96 -14.92 0.94
CA GLU A 89 -9.46 -14.66 -0.43
C GLU A 89 -11.00 -14.53 -0.50
N SER A 90 -11.73 -15.36 0.25
CA SER A 90 -13.20 -15.36 0.26
C SER A 90 -13.80 -14.09 0.86
N GLU A 91 -13.02 -13.27 1.55
CA GLU A 91 -13.44 -11.99 2.12
C GLU A 91 -13.18 -10.82 1.17
N LEU A 92 -12.55 -11.03 0.03
CA LEU A 92 -12.11 -9.96 -0.85
C LEU A 92 -13.10 -9.71 -1.99
N LYS A 93 -13.11 -8.46 -2.47
CA LYS A 93 -13.75 -8.07 -3.72
C LYS A 93 -12.82 -7.16 -4.52
N LEU A 94 -12.90 -7.27 -5.84
CA LEU A 94 -12.21 -6.39 -6.78
C LEU A 94 -12.96 -5.07 -6.93
N GLU A 95 -12.24 -3.95 -6.88
CA GLU A 95 -12.77 -2.63 -7.18
C GLU A 95 -11.96 -2.01 -8.31
N ILE A 96 -12.65 -1.57 -9.37
CA ILE A 96 -12.07 -0.84 -10.50
C ILE A 96 -12.45 0.63 -10.36
N MET A 97 -11.46 1.52 -10.46
CA MET A 97 -11.60 2.95 -10.19
C MET A 97 -10.91 3.77 -11.29
N GLY A 98 -10.96 5.10 -11.20
CA GLY A 98 -10.18 5.99 -12.07
C GLY A 98 -10.49 5.81 -13.56
N TYR A 99 -11.79 5.75 -13.92
CA TYR A 99 -12.25 5.52 -15.30
C TYR A 99 -11.71 4.22 -15.92
N GLY A 100 -11.67 3.15 -15.12
CA GLY A 100 -11.18 1.85 -15.58
C GLY A 100 -9.67 1.67 -15.46
N LYS A 101 -8.91 2.67 -15.03
CA LYS A 101 -7.44 2.63 -15.08
C LYS A 101 -6.77 2.16 -13.78
N LEU A 102 -7.53 2.09 -12.70
CA LEU A 102 -7.07 1.69 -11.39
C LEU A 102 -7.81 0.45 -10.90
N VAL A 103 -7.14 -0.39 -10.14
CA VAL A 103 -7.74 -1.56 -9.50
C VAL A 103 -7.17 -1.78 -8.10
N ARG A 104 -8.01 -2.26 -7.18
CA ARG A 104 -7.60 -2.71 -5.84
C ARG A 104 -8.42 -3.90 -5.37
N LEU A 105 -7.96 -4.55 -4.31
CA LEU A 105 -8.78 -5.45 -3.51
C LEU A 105 -9.20 -4.73 -2.23
N ILE A 106 -10.41 -4.98 -1.80
CA ILE A 106 -10.93 -4.49 -0.53
C ILE A 106 -11.67 -5.64 0.15
N LYS A 107 -11.66 -5.69 1.48
CA LYS A 107 -12.48 -6.66 2.19
C LYS A 107 -13.97 -6.33 1.99
N LYS A 108 -14.83 -7.34 2.10
CA LYS A 108 -16.29 -7.18 1.96
C LYS A 108 -16.88 -6.25 3.01
N ASP A 109 -16.26 -6.17 4.18
CA ASP A 109 -16.59 -5.23 5.26
C ASP A 109 -16.11 -3.79 5.03
N GLY A 110 -15.31 -3.55 3.98
CA GLY A 110 -14.77 -2.24 3.61
C GLY A 110 -13.37 -1.94 4.14
N SER A 111 -12.78 -2.79 4.96
CA SER A 111 -11.40 -2.61 5.46
C SER A 111 -10.34 -3.03 4.43
N GLN A 112 -9.09 -2.61 4.65
CA GLN A 112 -7.99 -2.97 3.75
C GLN A 112 -7.58 -4.45 3.92
N PRO A 113 -7.22 -5.17 2.84
CA PRO A 113 -6.84 -6.58 2.95
C PRO A 113 -5.52 -6.82 3.70
N LEU A 114 -4.57 -5.88 3.61
CA LEU A 114 -3.28 -5.98 4.29
C LEU A 114 -3.27 -5.07 5.50
N GLN A 115 -3.07 -5.67 6.68
CA GLN A 115 -3.07 -4.95 7.93
C GLN A 115 -2.03 -5.53 8.90
N PHE A 116 -1.38 -4.67 9.68
CA PHE A 116 -0.75 -5.09 10.93
C PHE A 116 -1.76 -4.98 12.07
N LYS A 117 -1.83 -6.01 12.92
CA LYS A 117 -2.62 -5.98 14.14
C LYS A 117 -2.10 -4.90 15.07
N SER A 118 -3.03 -4.12 15.60
CA SER A 118 -2.71 -3.19 16.67
C SER A 118 -2.24 -3.96 17.91
N PRO A 119 -1.15 -3.53 18.57
CA PRO A 119 -0.75 -4.09 19.86
C PRO A 119 -1.77 -3.79 20.96
N ASN A 120 -2.64 -2.79 20.77
CA ASN A 120 -3.72 -2.45 21.69
C ASN A 120 -5.00 -2.10 20.92
N THR A 121 -5.82 -3.11 20.66
CA THR A 121 -7.08 -2.98 19.90
C THR A 121 -8.15 -2.15 20.60
N LYS A 122 -8.00 -1.85 21.89
CA LYS A 122 -8.93 -0.98 22.64
C LYS A 122 -8.63 0.51 22.41
N GLU A 123 -7.38 0.84 22.11
CA GLU A 123 -6.92 2.23 21.94
C GLU A 123 -6.75 2.59 20.46
N GLN A 124 -6.45 1.62 19.61
CA GLN A 124 -6.16 1.86 18.21
C GLN A 124 -6.60 0.70 17.33
N SER A 125 -7.19 1.02 16.18
CA SER A 125 -7.46 0.07 15.11
C SER A 125 -6.17 -0.49 14.51
N ASN A 126 -6.30 -1.57 13.73
CA ASN A 126 -5.18 -2.09 12.95
C ASN A 126 -4.58 -1.03 12.02
N ILE A 127 -3.31 -1.23 11.69
CA ILE A 127 -2.59 -0.39 10.72
C ILE A 127 -2.89 -0.96 9.33
N GLU A 128 -3.71 -0.25 8.59
CA GLU A 128 -4.14 -0.65 7.25
C GLU A 128 -3.18 -0.15 6.17
N LEU A 129 -2.89 -0.99 5.17
CA LEU A 129 -2.15 -0.61 3.97
C LEU A 129 -3.12 -0.58 2.78
N ASP A 130 -3.35 0.60 2.21
CA ASP A 130 -4.14 0.75 0.99
C ASP A 130 -3.23 0.52 -0.23
N LEU A 131 -3.66 -0.37 -1.12
CA LEU A 131 -2.89 -0.76 -2.30
C LEU A 131 -3.73 -0.57 -3.56
N ILE A 132 -3.26 0.33 -4.42
CA ILE A 132 -3.90 0.62 -5.70
C ILE A 132 -2.92 0.27 -6.81
N PHE A 133 -3.40 -0.39 -7.85
CA PHE A 133 -2.62 -0.83 -9.00
C PHE A 133 -3.15 -0.18 -10.27
N HIS A 134 -2.28 0.04 -11.23
CA HIS A 134 -2.61 0.46 -12.58
C HIS A 134 -1.73 -0.33 -13.56
N THR A 135 -2.13 -0.45 -14.82
CA THR A 135 -1.30 -1.20 -15.78
C THR A 135 -0.12 -0.35 -16.25
N ASN A 136 1.13 -0.83 -16.33
CA ASN A 136 1.72 -2.15 -16.06
C ASN A 136 1.53 -2.67 -14.62
N ILE A 137 0.99 -3.89 -14.44
CA ILE A 137 0.78 -4.64 -13.15
C ILE A 137 2.11 -4.91 -12.38
N LYS A 138 3.18 -4.20 -12.73
CA LYS A 138 4.46 -4.09 -12.04
C LYS A 138 4.54 -2.84 -11.13
N THR A 139 3.70 -1.82 -11.35
CA THR A 139 3.76 -0.56 -10.60
C THR A 139 2.70 -0.55 -9.51
N ILE A 140 3.16 -0.57 -8.26
CA ILE A 140 2.33 -0.64 -7.07
C ILE A 140 2.21 0.77 -6.49
N LEU A 141 1.00 1.32 -6.41
CA LEU A 141 0.74 2.52 -5.62
C LEU A 141 0.35 2.08 -4.20
N ILE A 142 1.36 1.86 -3.35
CA ILE A 142 1.16 1.52 -1.94
C ILE A 142 0.85 2.80 -1.15
N PHE A 143 -0.41 3.10 -0.91
CA PHE A 143 -0.83 4.11 0.07
C PHE A 143 -0.83 3.48 1.47
N ALA A 144 0.36 3.31 2.06
CA ALA A 144 0.42 3.26 3.51
C ALA A 144 0.05 4.66 4.03
N PRO A 145 -0.95 4.81 4.92
CA PRO A 145 -1.07 6.05 5.67
C PRO A 145 0.29 6.29 6.31
N ILE A 146 0.85 7.48 6.07
CA ILE A 146 1.96 7.97 6.89
C ILE A 146 1.37 8.01 8.28
N LEU A 147 1.59 6.96 9.06
CA LEU A 147 1.30 6.97 10.47
C LEU A 147 2.15 8.09 11.01
N THR A 148 1.48 9.21 11.28
CA THR A 148 1.98 10.22 12.21
C THR A 148 2.10 9.49 13.55
N TYR A 149 3.25 8.84 13.73
CA TYR A 149 3.67 8.25 14.99
C TYR A 149 3.94 9.40 15.96
N ASN A 150 2.88 9.97 16.52
CA ASN A 150 2.98 10.72 17.77
C ASN A 150 3.02 9.69 18.90
N TYR A 151 4.19 9.09 19.13
CA TYR A 151 4.54 8.71 20.49
C TYR A 151 4.69 10.03 21.25
N GLU A 152 3.59 10.60 21.73
CA GLU A 152 3.69 11.49 22.87
C GLU A 152 4.31 10.66 24.00
N LYS A 153 5.60 10.91 24.26
CA LYS A 153 6.21 10.61 25.54
C LYS A 153 5.32 11.24 26.62
N LYS A 154 4.38 10.48 27.16
CA LYS A 154 3.91 10.70 28.51
C LYS A 154 5.04 10.28 29.44
N SER A 155 5.97 11.21 29.62
CA SER A 155 6.87 11.23 30.77
C SER A 155 5.97 11.28 32.00
N PHE A 156 6.01 10.23 32.82
CA PHE A 156 5.62 10.31 34.22
C PHE A 156 6.76 10.94 35.03
#